data_AF-A0A920F9P5-F1
#
_entry.id   AF-A0A920F9P5-F1
#
_cell.length_a   1.000
_cell.length_b   1.000
_cell.length_c   1.000
_cell.angle_alpha   90.00
_cell.angle_beta   90.00
_cell.angle_gamma   90.00
#
_symmetry.space_group_name_H-M   'P 1'
#
loop_
_entity.id
_entity.type
_entity.pdbx_description
1 polymer ?
#
loop_
_entity_poly.entity_id
_entity_poly.type
_entity_poly.pdbx_seq_one_letter_code
_entity_poly.pdbx_strand_id
1 'polypeptide(L)'
;MTVQELESMAATVISPTVDGAYQSGCHTASVWDLKAQQNTPKLMEFMHKFGLITARDPKGIYHSMTDVIHKVLNDITVDDWAIIIGGDSHTRMSKGVAFGADSGTVALALATGEASMPIQNL
;
A
#
# COMPACT_ATOMS: atom_id res chain seq x y z
N MET A 1 6.83 8.55 0.60
CA MET A 1 8.15 7.93 0.85
C MET A 1 8.32 6.65 0.05
N THR A 2 7.44 5.64 0.15
CA THR A 2 7.57 4.36 -0.59
C THR A 2 7.81 4.52 -2.10
N VAL A 3 7.19 5.49 -2.77
CA VAL A 3 7.50 5.81 -4.19
C VAL A 3 8.98 6.08 -4.42
N GLN A 4 9.61 6.89 -3.56
CA GLN A 4 11.02 7.27 -3.68
C GLN A 4 11.94 6.07 -3.44
N GLU A 5 11.54 5.15 -2.57
CA GLU A 5 12.25 3.89 -2.34
C GLU A 5 12.16 2.95 -3.54
N LEU A 6 10.97 2.84 -4.16
CA LEU A 6 10.80 2.07 -5.40
C LEU A 6 11.61 2.67 -6.55
N GLU A 7 11.62 3.99 -6.68
CA GLU A 7 12.43 4.71 -7.67
C GLU A 7 13.93 4.49 -7.43
N SER A 8 14.40 4.51 -6.18
CA SER A 8 15.81 4.28 -5.85
C SER A 8 16.27 2.86 -6.16
N MET A 9 15.35 1.88 -6.10
CA MET A 9 15.57 0.49 -6.50
C MET A 9 15.45 0.26 -8.01
N ALA A 10 15.09 1.27 -8.80
CA ALA A 10 14.69 1.13 -10.21
C ALA A 10 13.57 0.09 -10.43
N ALA A 11 12.74 -0.13 -9.41
CA ALA A 11 11.60 -1.02 -9.51
C ALA A 11 10.51 -0.34 -10.34
N THR A 12 10.01 -1.03 -11.36
CA THR A 12 9.02 -0.48 -12.30
C THR A 12 7.69 -1.22 -12.31
N VAL A 13 7.66 -2.44 -11.77
CA VAL A 13 6.47 -3.28 -11.66
C VAL A 13 6.50 -4.04 -10.34
N ILE A 14 5.33 -4.28 -9.78
CA ILE A 14 5.14 -5.13 -8.61
C ILE A 14 5.60 -6.56 -8.89
N SER A 15 6.17 -7.22 -7.89
CA SER A 15 6.59 -8.61 -8.00
C SER A 15 5.39 -9.51 -8.34
N PRO A 16 5.55 -10.48 -9.28
CA PRO A 16 4.48 -11.41 -9.64
C PRO A 16 4.11 -12.39 -8.51
N THR A 17 4.89 -12.44 -7.43
CA THR A 17 4.62 -13.27 -6.25
C THR A 17 3.79 -12.56 -5.18
N VAL A 18 3.49 -11.26 -5.34
CA VAL A 18 2.59 -10.53 -4.44
C VAL A 18 1.15 -10.76 -4.87
N ASP A 19 0.35 -11.38 -4.00
CA ASP A 19 -1.06 -11.70 -4.29
C ASP A 19 -1.93 -10.46 -4.52
N GLY A 20 -1.61 -9.36 -3.84
CA GLY A 20 -2.30 -8.09 -4.00
C GLY A 20 -1.67 -6.98 -3.17
N ALA A 21 -1.83 -5.75 -3.64
CA ALA A 21 -1.37 -4.56 -2.93
C ALA A 21 -2.29 -3.37 -3.21
N TYR A 22 -2.48 -2.53 -2.18
CA TYR A 22 -3.44 -1.44 -2.19
C TYR A 22 -2.85 -0.14 -1.67
N GLN A 23 -3.05 0.95 -2.41
CA GLN A 23 -2.70 2.30 -2.00
C GLN A 23 -3.95 3.11 -1.66
N SER A 24 -4.07 3.53 -0.40
CA SER A 24 -5.13 4.44 0.05
C SER A 24 -4.74 5.92 -0.06
N GLY A 25 -5.72 6.80 0.12
CA GLY A 25 -5.52 8.25 0.32
C GLY A 25 -6.13 8.77 1.62
N CYS A 26 -6.42 7.89 2.60
CA CYS A 26 -7.29 8.22 3.73
C CYS A 26 -6.75 9.35 4.62
N HIS A 27 -5.44 9.44 4.81
CA HIS A 27 -4.79 10.46 5.65
C HIS A 27 -4.81 11.86 5.05
N THR A 28 -4.93 11.98 3.72
CA THR A 28 -5.05 13.29 3.04
C THR A 28 -6.47 13.59 2.59
N ALA A 29 -7.40 12.63 2.72
CA ALA A 29 -8.79 12.81 2.33
C ALA A 29 -9.51 13.85 3.20
N SER A 30 -9.21 13.91 4.49
CA SER A 30 -9.79 14.90 5.43
C SER A 30 -9.17 16.30 5.28
N VAL A 31 -7.98 16.40 4.68
CA VAL A 31 -7.23 17.65 4.48
C VAL A 31 -6.88 17.78 3.00
N TRP A 32 -7.89 18.08 2.19
CA TRP A 32 -7.80 18.19 0.73
C TRP A 32 -7.33 19.57 0.26
N ASP A 33 -6.17 20.01 0.77
CA ASP A 33 -5.55 21.29 0.39
C ASP A 33 -4.91 21.26 -1.01
N LEU A 34 -4.36 22.40 -1.46
CA LEU A 34 -3.71 22.50 -2.77
C LEU A 34 -2.55 21.51 -2.93
N LYS A 35 -1.83 21.19 -1.85
CA LYS A 35 -0.71 20.25 -1.88
C LYS A 35 -1.21 18.81 -2.03
N ALA A 36 -2.27 18.42 -1.33
CA ALA A 36 -2.91 17.12 -1.47
C ALA A 36 -3.49 16.95 -2.88
N GLN A 37 -4.18 17.97 -3.39
CA GLN A 37 -4.73 17.99 -4.76
C GLN A 37 -3.67 17.78 -5.84
N GLN A 38 -2.46 18.33 -5.64
CA GLN A 38 -1.36 18.16 -6.59
C GLN A 38 -0.64 16.82 -6.46
N ASN A 39 -0.50 16.28 -5.25
CA ASN A 39 0.37 15.12 -4.99
C ASN A 39 -0.39 13.79 -4.97
N THR A 40 -1.62 13.76 -4.47
CA THR A 40 -2.40 12.52 -4.40
C THR A 40 -2.64 11.91 -5.78
N PRO A 41 -3.04 12.67 -6.84
CA PRO A 41 -3.18 12.09 -8.18
C PRO A 41 -1.88 11.49 -8.71
N LYS A 42 -0.73 12.18 -8.51
CA LYS A 42 0.59 11.68 -8.94
C LYS A 42 0.97 10.38 -8.23
N LEU A 43 0.71 10.30 -6.93
CA LEU A 43 0.93 9.07 -6.14
C LEU A 43 0.07 7.92 -6.67
N MET A 44 -1.22 8.16 -6.90
CA MET A 44 -2.15 7.13 -7.38
C MET A 44 -1.76 6.67 -8.78
N GLU A 45 -1.39 7.59 -9.67
CA GLU A 45 -0.91 7.26 -11.01
C GLU A 45 0.35 6.40 -10.96
N PHE A 46 1.34 6.78 -10.13
CA PHE A 46 2.56 5.98 -9.96
C PHE A 46 2.24 4.57 -9.45
N MET A 47 1.50 4.47 -8.35
CA MET A 47 1.21 3.17 -7.71
C MET A 47 0.36 2.27 -8.62
N HIS A 48 -0.62 2.84 -9.33
CA HIS A 48 -1.40 2.10 -10.32
C HIS A 48 -0.53 1.58 -11.47
N LYS A 49 0.36 2.42 -12.02
CA LYS A 49 1.28 2.01 -13.07
C LYS A 49 2.25 0.92 -12.60
N PHE A 50 2.68 1.00 -11.34
CA PHE A 50 3.52 -0.02 -10.71
C PHE A 50 2.79 -1.37 -10.53
N GLY A 51 1.46 -1.35 -10.39
CA GLY A 51 0.63 -2.56 -10.34
C GLY A 51 -0.29 -2.66 -9.10
N LEU A 52 -0.38 -1.61 -8.28
CA LEU A 52 -1.27 -1.59 -7.12
C LEU A 52 -2.69 -1.22 -7.52
N ILE A 53 -3.65 -1.74 -6.75
CA ILE A 53 -5.01 -1.19 -6.72
C ILE A 53 -4.95 0.13 -5.95
N THR A 54 -5.62 1.18 -6.45
CA THR A 54 -5.57 2.51 -5.83
C THR A 54 -6.97 2.98 -5.42
N ALA A 55 -7.07 3.63 -4.25
CA ALA A 55 -8.33 4.17 -3.74
C ALA A 55 -8.98 5.19 -4.69
N ARG A 56 -8.16 5.90 -5.46
CA ARG A 56 -8.61 6.81 -6.51
C ARG A 56 -8.08 6.29 -7.83
N ASP A 57 -8.98 6.06 -8.76
CA ASP A 57 -8.62 5.70 -10.13
C ASP A 57 -7.93 6.89 -10.81
N PRO A 58 -6.70 6.74 -11.33
CA PRO A 58 -6.07 7.76 -12.16
C PRO A 58 -6.88 8.10 -13.41
N LYS A 59 -7.71 7.17 -13.91
CA LYS A 59 -8.58 7.36 -15.09
C LYS A 59 -10.00 7.81 -14.74
N GLY A 60 -10.36 7.86 -13.45
CA GLY A 60 -11.68 8.29 -12.99
C GLY A 60 -12.85 7.37 -13.35
N ILE A 61 -12.60 6.09 -13.65
CA ILE A 61 -13.63 5.10 -14.03
C ILE A 61 -14.48 4.72 -12.81
N TYR A 62 -13.91 4.74 -11.61
CA TYR A 62 -14.64 4.49 -10.36
C TYR A 62 -14.50 5.63 -9.35
N HIS A 63 -15.49 5.74 -8.47
CA HIS A 63 -15.51 6.73 -7.41
C HIS A 63 -14.34 6.54 -6.44
N SER A 64 -13.77 7.66 -5.99
CA SER A 64 -12.69 7.62 -5.02
C SER A 64 -13.16 7.04 -3.69
N MET A 65 -12.47 6.02 -3.21
CA MET A 65 -12.69 5.44 -1.90
C MET A 65 -12.07 6.35 -0.84
N THR A 66 -12.88 6.77 0.13
CA THR A 66 -12.44 7.58 1.28
C THR A 66 -12.35 6.75 2.56
N ASP A 67 -12.60 5.44 2.47
CA ASP A 67 -12.51 4.52 3.59
C ASP A 67 -11.09 4.48 4.18
N VAL A 68 -11.02 4.20 5.48
CA VAL A 68 -9.77 3.94 6.18
C VAL A 68 -9.11 2.69 5.59
N ILE A 69 -7.80 2.76 5.36
CA ILE A 69 -7.03 1.71 4.68
C ILE A 69 -7.24 0.32 5.31
N HIS A 70 -7.25 0.23 6.64
CA HIS A 70 -7.39 -1.04 7.35
C HIS A 70 -8.77 -1.68 7.19
N LYS A 71 -9.84 -0.89 6.96
CA LYS A 71 -11.16 -1.46 6.63
C LYS A 71 -11.09 -2.14 5.26
N VAL A 72 -10.61 -1.43 4.25
CA VAL A 72 -10.48 -1.96 2.88
C VAL A 72 -9.56 -3.17 2.85
N LEU A 73 -8.42 -3.11 3.55
CA LEU A 73 -7.47 -4.22 3.63
C LEU A 73 -8.09 -5.46 4.32
N ASN A 74 -8.90 -5.27 5.36
CA ASN A 74 -9.64 -6.38 5.97
C ASN A 74 -10.70 -6.99 5.05
N ASP A 75 -11.32 -6.19 4.19
CA ASP A 75 -12.32 -6.68 3.23
C ASP A 75 -11.69 -7.49 2.08
N ILE A 76 -10.42 -7.22 1.74
CA ILE A 76 -9.68 -7.94 0.67
C ILE A 76 -8.76 -9.05 1.19
N THR A 77 -8.46 -9.08 2.49
CA THR A 77 -7.66 -10.17 3.08
C THR A 77 -8.53 -11.41 3.20
N VAL A 78 -8.18 -12.47 2.44
CA VAL A 78 -9.03 -13.65 2.30
C VAL A 78 -8.54 -14.89 3.05
N ASP A 79 -7.27 -14.94 3.46
CA ASP A 79 -6.63 -16.14 4.05
C ASP A 79 -6.08 -15.87 5.46
N ASP A 80 -6.28 -16.81 6.37
CA ASP A 80 -5.74 -16.80 7.74
C ASP A 80 -4.21 -17.01 7.78
N TRP A 81 -3.63 -17.51 6.67
CA TRP A 81 -2.19 -17.65 6.49
C TRP A 81 -1.54 -16.50 5.71
N ALA A 82 -2.31 -15.48 5.32
CA ALA A 82 -1.77 -14.32 4.61
C ALA A 82 -0.74 -13.58 5.48
N ILE A 83 0.39 -13.21 4.86
CA ILE A 83 1.38 -12.31 5.46
C ILE A 83 1.17 -10.92 4.88
N ILE A 84 0.96 -9.93 5.75
CA ILE A 84 0.56 -8.59 5.34
C ILE A 84 1.62 -7.60 5.82
N ILE A 85 2.23 -6.88 4.88
CA ILE A 85 3.23 -5.84 5.17
C ILE A 85 2.62 -4.49 4.81
N GLY A 86 2.62 -3.54 5.75
CA GLY A 86 1.99 -2.25 5.55
C GLY A 86 2.83 -1.09 6.06
N GLY A 87 2.83 0.01 5.30
CA GLY A 87 3.55 1.25 5.64
C GLY A 87 2.88 2.10 6.73
N ASP A 88 1.86 1.57 7.39
CA ASP A 88 1.14 2.21 8.48
C ASP A 88 1.47 1.52 9.80
N SER A 89 1.73 2.30 10.86
CA SER A 89 2.09 1.73 12.17
C SER A 89 0.96 0.93 12.83
N HIS A 90 -0.28 1.12 12.38
CA HIS A 90 -1.45 0.37 12.80
C HIS A 90 -1.83 -0.73 11.81
N THR A 91 -0.91 -1.15 10.93
CA THR A 91 -1.10 -2.34 10.07
C THR A 91 -1.34 -3.56 10.96
N ARG A 92 -2.62 -3.84 11.19
CA ARG A 92 -3.18 -4.91 11.99
C ARG A 92 -4.47 -5.32 11.30
N MET A 93 -4.55 -6.59 10.89
CA MET A 93 -5.68 -7.12 10.14
C MET A 93 -6.43 -8.16 10.98
N SER A 94 -7.70 -8.37 10.66
CA SER A 94 -8.57 -9.34 11.33
C SER A 94 -8.29 -10.78 10.93
N LYS A 95 -7.55 -10.98 9.83
CA LYS A 95 -7.08 -12.27 9.31
C LYS A 95 -5.61 -12.16 8.94
N GLY A 96 -4.92 -13.30 8.93
CA GLY A 96 -3.49 -13.37 8.63
C GLY A 96 -2.61 -12.81 9.74
N VAL A 97 -1.32 -12.68 9.42
CA VAL A 97 -0.32 -12.04 10.28
C VAL A 97 0.14 -10.74 9.62
N ALA A 98 -0.06 -9.64 10.34
CA ALA A 98 0.19 -8.30 9.84
C ALA A 98 1.38 -7.64 10.53
N PHE A 99 2.26 -7.04 9.73
CA PHE A 99 3.44 -6.32 10.18
C PHE A 99 3.41 -4.88 9.65
N GLY A 100 3.44 -3.92 10.57
CA GLY A 100 3.77 -2.54 10.23
C GLY A 100 5.27 -2.42 9.93
N ALA A 101 5.62 -1.75 8.85
CA ALA A 101 7.00 -1.60 8.39
C ALA A 101 7.28 -0.19 7.86
N ASP A 102 8.55 0.19 7.78
CA ASP A 102 8.97 1.44 7.14
C ASP A 102 8.79 1.40 5.60
N SER A 103 8.97 2.54 4.95
CA SER A 103 8.79 2.65 3.51
C SER A 103 9.76 1.83 2.68
N GLY A 104 10.99 1.63 3.14
CA GLY A 104 12.00 0.85 2.44
C GLY A 104 11.67 -0.63 2.47
N THR A 105 11.26 -1.14 3.63
CA THR A 105 10.78 -2.53 3.78
C THR A 105 9.53 -2.79 2.95
N VAL A 106 8.55 -1.87 2.95
CA VAL A 106 7.35 -1.99 2.09
C VAL A 106 7.73 -1.95 0.61
N ALA A 107 8.65 -1.06 0.21
CA ALA A 107 9.10 -0.99 -1.18
C ALA A 107 9.81 -2.27 -1.63
N LEU A 108 10.68 -2.83 -0.77
CA LEU A 108 11.33 -4.11 -1.02
C LEU A 108 10.30 -5.23 -1.20
N ALA A 109 9.34 -5.33 -0.28
CA ALA A 109 8.28 -6.33 -0.35
C ALA A 109 7.45 -6.21 -1.65
N LEU A 110 7.12 -4.99 -2.08
CA LEU A 110 6.42 -4.76 -3.33
C LEU A 110 7.28 -5.11 -4.56
N ALA A 111 8.58 -4.83 -4.52
CA ALA A 111 9.48 -5.03 -5.66
C ALA A 111 9.93 -6.48 -5.82
N THR A 112 10.10 -7.24 -4.73
CA THR A 112 10.65 -8.61 -4.75
C THR A 112 9.64 -9.68 -4.32
N GLY A 113 8.59 -9.29 -3.60
CA GLY A 113 7.69 -10.23 -2.95
C GLY A 113 8.25 -10.83 -1.66
N GLU A 114 9.34 -10.27 -1.13
CA GLU A 114 10.01 -10.76 0.08
C GLU A 114 10.19 -9.64 1.10
N ALA A 115 10.05 -9.97 2.38
CA ALA A 115 10.33 -9.07 3.49
C ALA A 115 11.06 -9.81 4.61
N SER A 116 12.04 -9.15 5.24
CA SER A 116 12.74 -9.66 6.41
C SER A 116 12.15 -9.02 7.67
N MET A 117 11.36 -9.78 8.42
CA MET A 117 10.72 -9.34 9.65
C MET A 117 11.23 -10.16 10.83
N PRO A 118 11.73 -9.55 11.92
CA PRO A 118 12.05 -10.29 13.13
C PRO A 118 10.75 -10.81 13.76
N ILE A 119 10.70 -12.11 14.05
CA ILE A 119 9.66 -12.67 14.92
C ILE A 119 9.99 -12.21 16.34
N GLN A 120 9.12 -11.38 16.92
CA GLN A 120 9.30 -10.98 18.32
C GLN A 120 9.10 -12.19 19.22
N ASN A 121 9.97 -12.33 20.21
CA ASN A 121 9.90 -13.45 21.16
C ASN A 121 8.51 -13.46 21.84
N LEU A 122 7.89 -14.64 21.86
CA LEU A 122 6.67 -14.93 22.63
C LEU A 122 6.89 -14.71 24.14
#